data_AF-A0AAN8QVZ6-F1
#
_entry.id   AF-A0AAN8QVZ6-F1
#
_cell.length_a   1.000
_cell.length_b   1.000
_cell.length_c   1.000
_cell.angle_alpha   90.00
_cell.angle_beta   90.00
_cell.angle_gamma   90.00
#
_symmetry.space_group_name_H-M   'P 1'
#
loop_
_entity.id
_entity.type
_entity.pdbx_description
1 polymer ?
#
loop_
_entity_poly.entity_id
_entity_poly.type
_entity_poly.pdbx_seq_one_letter_code
_entity_poly.pdbx_strand_id
1 'polypeptide(L)'
;MSKPPPKPAKPGQVKVFRAMFNFDPRTPDELYFEEGDILYISDTSDSNWWKGTCRGRNGLIPSNYVAEQAESIDNPMHEAALKEVRDQKRPAASLTPPIILNYWNLSWLRECLENKVGINGLDKAGNTALYWGCHGGHKDVVEILLGQSNVELNQQNKLGDTALHAAAWKGYSDIVEMLLNKNARMDIKNNEKKLALEMATNAQCASLIKRKQGGNITRTHSNADEYLDDEDSD
;
A
#
# COMPACT_ATOMS: atom_id res chain seq x y z
N MET A 1 23.80 -34.22 18.51
CA MET A 1 23.04 -33.63 17.40
C MET A 1 22.47 -32.30 17.88
N SER A 2 23.01 -31.19 17.40
CA SER A 2 22.58 -29.83 17.76
C SER A 2 21.14 -29.61 17.32
N LYS A 3 20.28 -29.12 18.22
CA LYS A 3 18.92 -28.70 17.85
C LYS A 3 19.03 -27.68 16.70
N PRO A 4 18.21 -27.80 15.65
CA PRO A 4 18.19 -26.81 14.58
C PRO A 4 17.90 -25.42 15.19
N PRO A 5 18.48 -24.35 14.63
CA PRO A 5 18.23 -23.00 15.12
C PRO A 5 16.71 -22.74 15.18
N PRO A 6 16.22 -22.05 16.22
CA PRO A 6 14.80 -21.71 16.32
C PRO A 6 14.40 -20.98 15.03
N LYS A 7 13.28 -21.44 14.44
CA LYS A 7 12.73 -20.82 13.22
C LYS A 7 12.58 -19.31 13.47
N PRO A 8 12.96 -18.44 12.53
CA PRO A 8 12.70 -17.02 12.65
C PRO A 8 11.21 -16.83 12.97
N ALA A 9 10.91 -16.02 13.99
CA ALA A 9 9.54 -15.70 14.35
C ALA A 9 8.82 -15.21 13.09
N LYS A 10 7.64 -15.77 12.80
CA LYS A 10 6.78 -15.25 11.73
C LYS A 10 6.59 -13.74 12.00
N PRO A 11 6.69 -12.85 11.00
CA PRO A 11 6.47 -11.43 11.21
C PRO A 11 5.12 -11.24 11.91
N GLY A 12 5.15 -10.81 13.18
CA GLY A 12 3.96 -10.30 13.83
C GLY A 12 3.50 -9.10 13.01
N GLN A 13 2.23 -9.10 12.59
CA GLN A 13 1.64 -7.96 11.90
C GLN A 13 1.79 -6.75 12.82
N VAL A 14 2.66 -5.80 12.44
CA VAL A 14 2.90 -4.59 13.24
C VAL A 14 1.57 -3.89 13.41
N LYS A 15 1.18 -3.68 14.67
CA LYS A 15 -0.04 -2.97 15.03
C LYS A 15 0.29 -1.51 15.25
N VAL A 16 -0.53 -0.62 14.71
CA VAL A 16 -0.27 0.82 14.75
C VAL A 16 -1.29 1.48 15.66
N PHE A 17 -0.82 2.34 16.55
CA PHE A 17 -1.67 3.08 17.49
C PHE A 17 -1.31 4.56 17.49
N ARG A 18 -2.26 5.39 17.89
CA ARG A 18 -2.04 6.80 18.22
C ARG A 18 -2.03 6.97 19.73
N ALA A 19 -0.99 7.59 20.27
CA ALA A 19 -0.94 7.96 21.67
C ALA A 19 -2.01 9.05 21.96
N MET A 20 -2.88 8.82 22.95
CA MET A 20 -3.88 9.82 23.35
C MET A 20 -3.37 10.72 24.48
N PHE A 21 -2.29 10.33 25.14
CA PHE A 21 -1.67 11.09 26.23
C PHE A 21 -0.14 10.98 26.16
N ASN A 22 0.56 11.83 26.89
CA ASN A 22 2.01 11.74 27.02
C ASN A 22 2.40 10.55 27.91
N PHE A 23 3.59 9.99 27.65
CA PHE A 23 4.18 8.98 28.51
C PHE A 23 5.66 9.28 28.76
N ASP A 24 5.98 9.48 30.04
CA ASP A 24 7.34 9.71 30.52
C ASP A 24 7.97 8.40 30.98
N PRO A 25 9.12 8.00 30.40
CA PRO A 25 9.77 6.74 30.72
C PRO A 25 10.37 6.78 32.13
N ARG A 26 10.22 5.67 32.87
CA ARG A 26 10.81 5.50 34.21
C ARG A 26 12.14 4.75 34.17
N THR A 27 12.40 4.04 33.09
CA THR A 27 13.62 3.28 32.86
C THR A 27 14.20 3.63 31.48
N PRO A 28 15.52 3.44 31.26
CA PRO A 28 16.15 3.76 29.96
C PRO A 28 15.62 2.92 28.77
N ASP A 29 15.01 1.78 29.05
CA ASP A 29 14.48 0.87 28.03
C ASP A 29 13.05 1.26 27.58
N GLU A 30 12.38 2.15 28.32
CA GLU A 30 11.04 2.66 28.02
C GLU A 30 11.08 3.78 26.97
N LEU A 31 10.09 3.78 26.06
CA LEU A 31 9.97 4.86 25.07
C LEU A 31 9.30 6.08 25.68
N TYR A 32 9.87 7.26 25.42
CA TYR A 32 9.15 8.53 25.56
C TYR A 32 8.34 8.83 24.29
N PHE A 33 7.08 9.27 24.47
CA PHE A 33 6.21 9.73 23.40
C PHE A 33 5.16 10.72 23.93
N GLU A 34 4.66 11.57 23.04
CA GLU A 34 3.68 12.62 23.32
C GLU A 34 2.31 12.28 22.73
N GLU A 35 1.27 12.98 23.19
CA GLU A 35 -0.07 12.92 22.59
C GLU A 35 0.00 13.18 21.08
N GLY A 36 -0.65 12.30 20.32
CA GLY A 36 -0.68 12.33 18.86
C GLY A 36 0.39 11.49 18.17
N ASP A 37 1.43 11.05 18.88
CA ASP A 37 2.49 10.20 18.32
C ASP A 37 1.96 8.86 17.82
N ILE A 38 2.62 8.34 16.79
CA ILE A 38 2.32 7.03 16.23
C ILE A 38 3.23 5.97 16.86
N LEU A 39 2.61 4.94 17.41
CA LEU A 39 3.25 3.80 18.05
C LEU A 39 3.15 2.58 17.13
N TYR A 40 4.29 2.00 16.77
CA TYR A 40 4.37 0.79 15.96
C TYR A 40 4.72 -0.40 16.85
N ILE A 41 3.71 -1.16 17.26
CA ILE A 41 3.87 -2.31 18.16
C ILE A 41 4.24 -3.55 17.35
N SER A 42 5.42 -4.09 17.62
CA SER A 42 6.02 -5.21 16.89
C SER A 42 5.96 -6.55 17.64
N ASP A 43 5.90 -6.51 18.98
CA ASP A 43 5.88 -7.69 19.83
C ASP A 43 4.95 -7.45 21.03
N THR A 44 3.92 -8.29 21.14
CA THR A 44 2.95 -8.29 22.23
C THR A 44 3.01 -9.58 23.05
N SER A 45 4.14 -10.30 23.04
CA SER A 45 4.26 -11.58 23.74
C SER A 45 4.24 -11.45 25.26
N ASP A 46 4.72 -10.33 25.78
CA ASP A 46 4.75 -10.03 27.21
C ASP A 46 3.43 -9.37 27.66
N SER A 47 2.97 -9.71 28.86
CA SER A 47 1.68 -9.21 29.38
C SER A 47 1.72 -7.74 29.79
N ASN A 48 2.88 -7.22 30.16
CA ASN A 48 3.04 -5.90 30.78
C ASN A 48 3.79 -4.92 29.86
N TRP A 49 4.73 -5.41 29.04
CA TRP A 49 5.64 -4.57 28.26
C TRP A 49 5.72 -5.02 26.80
N TRP A 50 5.14 -4.23 25.91
CA TRP A 50 5.23 -4.49 24.47
C TRP A 50 6.44 -3.81 23.87
N LYS A 51 7.03 -4.42 22.84
CA LYS A 51 8.11 -3.79 22.08
C LYS A 51 7.52 -3.03 20.92
N GLY A 52 7.97 -1.81 20.73
CA GLY A 52 7.55 -1.01 19.60
C GLY A 52 8.55 0.06 19.21
N THR A 53 8.16 0.79 18.19
CA THR A 53 8.88 1.96 17.67
C THR A 53 8.01 3.20 17.87
N CYS A 54 8.63 4.31 18.24
CA CYS A 54 8.01 5.63 18.18
C CYS A 54 9.09 6.67 17.84
N ARG A 55 8.81 7.57 16.89
CA ARG A 55 9.77 8.62 16.44
C ARG A 55 11.14 8.05 16.07
N GLY A 56 11.15 6.90 15.39
CA GLY A 56 12.38 6.19 14.98
C GLY A 56 13.19 5.54 16.11
N ARG A 57 12.70 5.56 17.36
CA ARG A 57 13.33 4.89 18.51
C ARG A 57 12.59 3.60 18.84
N ASN A 58 13.35 2.54 19.11
CA ASN A 58 12.81 1.27 19.60
C ASN A 58 12.88 1.24 21.12
N GLY A 59 11.88 0.63 21.76
CA GLY A 59 11.90 0.39 23.20
C GLY A 59 10.62 -0.26 23.69
N LEU A 60 10.42 -0.21 25.01
CA LEU A 60 9.29 -0.80 25.69
C LEU A 60 8.16 0.22 25.85
N ILE A 61 6.94 -0.24 25.63
CA ILE A 61 5.70 0.51 25.81
C ILE A 61 4.81 -0.31 26.75
N PRO A 62 4.27 0.26 27.83
CA PRO A 62 3.39 -0.48 28.74
C PRO A 62 2.13 -0.97 28.01
N SER A 63 1.78 -2.24 28.17
CA SER A 63 0.59 -2.83 27.52
C SER A 63 -0.70 -2.18 28.02
N ASN A 64 -0.77 -1.82 29.30
CA ASN A 64 -1.91 -1.12 29.89
C ASN A 64 -2.09 0.29 29.31
N TYR A 65 -1.00 1.01 29.04
CA TYR A 65 -1.06 2.27 28.32
C TYR A 65 -1.70 2.08 26.94
N VAL A 66 -1.24 1.09 26.17
CA VAL A 66 -1.79 0.85 24.82
C VAL A 66 -3.26 0.44 24.87
N ALA A 67 -3.68 -0.30 25.90
CA ALA A 67 -5.07 -0.76 26.05
C ALA A 67 -6.05 0.36 26.46
N GLU A 68 -5.62 1.29 27.29
CA GLU A 68 -6.51 2.28 27.93
C GLU A 68 -6.34 3.70 27.36
N GLN A 69 -5.17 4.01 26.80
CA GLN A 69 -4.71 5.37 26.50
C GLN A 69 -4.17 5.52 25.08
N ALA A 70 -4.34 4.52 24.21
CA ALA A 70 -3.99 4.60 22.80
C ALA A 70 -5.17 4.23 21.90
N GLU A 71 -5.29 4.90 20.76
CA GLU A 71 -6.29 4.61 19.73
C GLU A 71 -5.69 3.66 18.68
N SER A 72 -6.34 2.52 18.43
CA SER A 72 -5.93 1.59 17.37
C SER A 72 -6.17 2.20 15.99
N ILE A 73 -5.15 2.15 15.13
CA ILE A 73 -5.26 2.53 13.72
C ILE A 73 -5.33 1.23 12.91
N ASP A 74 -6.53 0.89 12.43
CA ASP A 74 -6.77 -0.37 11.72
C ASP A 74 -6.09 -0.43 10.34
N ASN A 75 -6.08 0.71 9.62
CA ASN A 75 -5.65 0.79 8.24
C ASN A 75 -4.65 1.95 8.03
N PRO A 76 -3.50 1.94 8.73
CA PRO A 76 -2.54 3.05 8.72
C PRO A 76 -2.00 3.32 7.31
N MET A 77 -1.76 2.29 6.49
CA MET A 77 -1.32 2.45 5.10
C MET A 77 -2.37 3.14 4.23
N HIS A 78 -3.66 2.88 4.46
CA HIS A 78 -4.76 3.47 3.70
C HIS A 78 -4.97 4.93 4.11
N GLU A 79 -4.95 5.21 5.42
CA GLU A 79 -5.01 6.58 5.92
C GLU A 79 -3.82 7.40 5.42
N ALA A 80 -2.63 6.80 5.43
CA ALA A 80 -1.41 7.40 4.89
C ALA A 80 -1.47 7.67 3.37
N ALA A 81 -2.26 6.86 2.65
CA ALA A 81 -2.44 6.99 1.21
C ALA A 81 -3.52 8.02 0.82
N LEU A 82 -4.41 8.44 1.71
CA LEU A 82 -5.50 9.38 1.41
C LEU A 82 -5.06 10.84 1.57
N LYS A 83 -4.93 11.60 0.47
CA LYS A 83 -4.80 13.06 0.55
C LYS A 83 -6.20 13.63 0.81
N GLU A 84 -6.44 14.09 2.04
CA GLU A 84 -7.71 14.60 2.58
C GLU A 84 -8.88 14.74 1.57
N VAL A 85 -9.86 13.83 1.69
CA VAL A 85 -11.27 14.20 1.55
C VAL A 85 -11.93 13.90 2.90
N ARG A 86 -11.50 14.59 3.96
CA ARG A 86 -12.35 14.70 5.15
C ARG A 86 -13.22 15.93 4.94
N ASP A 87 -14.48 15.65 4.65
CA ASP A 87 -15.60 16.57 4.78
C ASP A 87 -15.46 17.50 5.99
N GLN A 88 -16.05 18.68 5.86
CA GLN A 88 -16.04 19.87 6.72
C GLN A 88 -16.49 19.70 8.19
N LYS A 89 -16.28 18.54 8.83
CA LYS A 89 -16.71 18.20 10.19
C LYS A 89 -15.57 17.92 11.18
N ARG A 90 -14.35 18.38 10.92
CA ARG A 90 -13.33 18.45 11.98
C ARG A 90 -13.51 19.78 12.74
N PRO A 91 -13.75 19.77 14.06
CA PRO A 91 -13.82 21.01 14.84
C PRO A 91 -12.50 21.77 14.71
N ALA A 92 -12.61 23.08 14.47
CA ALA A 92 -11.54 24.00 14.09
C ALA A 92 -10.53 24.34 15.22
N ALA A 93 -10.16 23.37 16.06
CA ALA A 93 -9.35 23.62 17.26
C ALA A 93 -7.85 23.27 17.13
N SER A 94 -7.39 22.65 16.03
CA SER A 94 -5.94 22.45 15.80
C SER A 94 -5.57 22.89 14.39
N LEU A 95 -5.31 24.18 14.21
CA LEU A 95 -4.82 24.75 12.95
C LEU A 95 -3.33 24.37 12.78
N THR A 96 -3.05 23.24 12.16
CA THR A 96 -1.80 23.06 11.41
C THR A 96 -2.04 23.52 9.96
N PRO A 97 -1.24 24.45 9.43
CA PRO A 97 -1.51 25.07 8.12
C PRO A 97 -1.41 24.06 6.95
N PRO A 98 -2.16 24.29 5.85
CA PRO A 98 -2.34 23.34 4.74
C PRO A 98 -1.06 22.97 3.97
N ILE A 99 0.05 23.68 4.19
CA ILE A 99 1.35 23.32 3.61
C ILE A 99 1.96 22.10 4.34
N ILE A 100 1.73 21.93 5.65
CA ILE A 100 2.28 20.83 6.45
C ILE A 100 1.56 19.50 6.15
N LEU A 101 0.27 19.55 5.77
CA LEU A 101 -0.55 18.35 5.51
C LEU A 101 -0.07 17.52 4.31
N ASN A 102 0.52 18.16 3.29
CA ASN A 102 1.10 17.45 2.14
C ASN A 102 2.38 16.69 2.49
N TYR A 103 3.21 17.25 3.39
CA TYR A 103 4.43 16.60 3.86
C TYR A 103 4.14 15.52 4.91
N TRP A 104 3.10 15.73 5.72
CA TRP A 104 2.70 14.80 6.78
C TRP A 104 2.38 13.41 6.23
N ASN A 105 1.66 13.32 5.11
CA ASN A 105 1.15 12.01 4.68
C ASN A 105 2.18 11.13 3.98
N LEU A 106 3.06 11.72 3.17
CA LEU A 106 4.16 10.96 2.55
C LEU A 106 5.20 10.54 3.60
N SER A 107 5.46 11.39 4.60
CA SER A 107 6.33 11.03 5.71
C SER A 107 5.76 9.86 6.49
N TRP A 108 4.48 9.90 6.84
CA TRP A 108 3.85 8.83 7.58
C TRP A 108 3.74 7.52 6.78
N LEU A 109 3.47 7.60 5.47
CA LEU A 109 3.51 6.44 4.58
C LEU A 109 4.88 5.76 4.57
N ARG A 110 5.96 6.55 4.49
CA ARG A 110 7.33 6.03 4.55
C ARG A 110 7.63 5.42 5.92
N GLU A 111 7.23 6.09 6.99
CA GLU A 111 7.42 5.58 8.35
C GLU A 111 6.68 4.25 8.57
N CYS A 112 5.47 4.08 8.02
CA CYS A 112 4.74 2.82 8.05
C CYS A 112 5.52 1.70 7.31
N LEU A 113 6.08 2.01 6.14
CA LEU A 113 6.91 1.05 5.38
C LEU A 113 8.19 0.67 6.13
N GLU A 114 8.89 1.65 6.71
CA GLU A 114 10.09 1.44 7.54
C GLU A 114 9.80 0.55 8.75
N ASN A 115 8.64 0.75 9.37
CA ASN A 115 8.14 -0.07 10.48
C ASN A 115 7.45 -1.36 10.03
N LYS A 116 7.62 -1.78 8.77
CA LYS A 116 7.14 -3.08 8.24
C LYS A 116 5.63 -3.27 8.38
N VAL A 117 4.86 -2.18 8.36
CA VAL A 117 3.40 -2.24 8.28
C VAL A 117 3.01 -2.95 6.96
N GLY A 118 1.98 -3.79 7.01
CA GLY A 118 1.55 -4.59 5.88
C GLY A 118 1.07 -3.73 4.69
N ILE A 119 1.89 -3.61 3.65
CA ILE A 119 1.59 -2.80 2.45
C ILE A 119 0.34 -3.27 1.68
N ASN A 120 0.07 -4.57 1.68
CA ASN A 120 -1.08 -5.18 0.99
C ASN A 120 -2.28 -5.40 1.92
N GLY A 121 -2.32 -4.71 3.07
CA GLY A 121 -3.49 -4.73 3.95
C GLY A 121 -4.75 -4.32 3.21
N LEU A 122 -5.88 -4.92 3.59
CA LEU A 122 -7.18 -4.65 2.97
C LEU A 122 -8.07 -3.91 3.96
N ASP A 123 -8.69 -2.83 3.50
CA ASP A 123 -9.72 -2.15 4.29
C ASP A 123 -11.05 -2.93 4.28
N LYS A 124 -12.07 -2.38 4.94
CA LYS A 124 -13.42 -3.00 5.00
C LYS A 124 -14.07 -3.17 3.62
N ALA A 125 -13.64 -2.45 2.60
CA ALA A 125 -14.12 -2.57 1.22
C ALA A 125 -13.23 -3.48 0.35
N GLY A 126 -12.15 -4.02 0.91
CA GLY A 126 -11.19 -4.87 0.18
C GLY A 126 -10.18 -4.06 -0.64
N ASN A 127 -10.05 -2.75 -0.41
CA ASN A 127 -9.08 -1.93 -1.12
C ASN A 127 -7.71 -2.02 -0.46
N THR A 128 -6.65 -1.90 -1.25
CA THR A 128 -5.27 -1.68 -0.79
C THR A 128 -4.97 -0.19 -0.67
N ALA A 129 -3.87 0.18 0.00
CA ALA A 129 -3.36 1.54 -0.03
C ALA A 129 -3.04 2.01 -1.47
N LEU A 130 -2.56 1.10 -2.33
CA LEU A 130 -2.31 1.39 -3.74
C LEU A 130 -3.60 1.76 -4.47
N TYR A 131 -4.71 1.05 -4.21
CA TYR A 131 -6.01 1.40 -4.77
C TYR A 131 -6.41 2.83 -4.40
N TRP A 132 -6.28 3.22 -3.13
CA TRP A 132 -6.62 4.59 -2.69
C TRP A 132 -5.71 5.65 -3.31
N GLY A 133 -4.39 5.39 -3.41
CA GLY A 133 -3.46 6.28 -4.12
C GLY A 133 -3.85 6.48 -5.59
N CYS A 134 -4.24 5.41 -6.28
CA CYS A 134 -4.71 5.45 -7.66
C CYS A 134 -6.09 6.13 -7.81
N HIS A 135 -7.01 5.86 -6.89
CA HIS A 135 -8.35 6.46 -6.90
C HIS A 135 -8.32 7.97 -6.59
N GLY A 136 -7.38 8.42 -5.75
CA GLY A 136 -7.21 9.83 -5.39
C GLY A 136 -6.30 10.63 -6.33
N GLY A 137 -5.60 9.99 -7.27
CA GLY A 137 -4.67 10.68 -8.16
C GLY A 137 -3.37 11.07 -7.49
N HIS A 138 -2.98 10.37 -6.41
CA HIS A 138 -1.84 10.73 -5.58
C HIS A 138 -0.57 10.09 -6.13
N LYS A 139 -0.03 10.68 -7.20
CA LYS A 139 1.14 10.16 -7.92
C LYS A 139 2.31 9.81 -6.99
N ASP A 140 2.67 10.69 -6.05
CA ASP A 140 3.79 10.49 -5.14
C ASP A 140 3.59 9.27 -4.22
N VAL A 141 2.35 9.06 -3.75
CA VAL A 141 1.97 7.87 -2.96
C VAL A 141 2.10 6.61 -3.81
N VAL A 142 1.57 6.64 -5.05
CA VAL A 142 1.67 5.53 -5.99
C VAL A 142 3.14 5.21 -6.30
N GLU A 143 3.99 6.21 -6.50
CA GLU A 143 5.42 6.02 -6.76
C GLU A 143 6.12 5.31 -5.59
N ILE A 144 5.86 5.76 -4.36
CA ILE A 144 6.43 5.14 -3.15
C ILE A 144 6.00 3.67 -3.02
N LEU A 145 4.71 3.38 -3.22
CA LEU A 145 4.16 2.04 -3.09
C LEU A 145 4.68 1.11 -4.20
N LEU A 146 4.73 1.59 -5.46
CA LEU A 146 5.27 0.85 -6.59
C LEU A 146 6.79 0.64 -6.52
N GLY A 147 7.49 1.41 -5.70
CA GLY A 147 8.89 1.21 -5.35
C GLY A 147 9.13 -0.02 -4.46
N GLN A 148 8.10 -0.52 -3.77
CA GLN A 148 8.22 -1.68 -2.88
C GLN A 148 8.17 -2.99 -3.67
N SER A 149 9.06 -3.94 -3.35
CA SER A 149 9.22 -5.17 -4.12
C SER A 149 8.06 -6.15 -3.99
N ASN A 150 7.25 -6.03 -2.94
CA ASN A 150 6.17 -6.95 -2.59
C ASN A 150 4.77 -6.35 -2.75
N VAL A 151 4.64 -5.21 -3.45
CA VAL A 151 3.34 -4.55 -3.67
C VAL A 151 2.43 -5.40 -4.57
N GLU A 152 1.19 -5.61 -4.14
CA GLU A 152 0.17 -6.31 -4.93
C GLU A 152 -0.56 -5.33 -5.85
N LEU A 153 -0.45 -5.54 -7.16
CA LEU A 153 -1.02 -4.65 -8.18
C LEU A 153 -2.44 -5.04 -8.61
N ASN A 154 -2.77 -6.32 -8.43
CA ASN A 154 -3.91 -6.97 -9.08
C ASN A 154 -5.00 -7.36 -8.08
N GLN A 155 -4.88 -6.94 -6.82
CA GLN A 155 -5.91 -7.14 -5.81
C GLN A 155 -7.23 -6.53 -6.29
N GLN A 156 -8.28 -7.35 -6.29
CA GLN A 156 -9.65 -6.92 -6.55
C GLN A 156 -10.34 -6.59 -5.22
N ASN A 157 -10.98 -5.43 -5.15
CA ASN A 157 -11.82 -5.08 -4.01
C ASN A 157 -13.19 -5.80 -4.07
N LYS A 158 -14.12 -5.47 -3.16
CA LYS A 158 -15.46 -6.09 -3.15
C LYS A 158 -16.30 -5.83 -4.41
N LEU A 159 -15.99 -4.80 -5.19
CA LEU A 159 -16.61 -4.50 -6.49
C LEU A 159 -15.89 -5.20 -7.65
N GLY A 160 -14.82 -5.93 -7.38
CA GLY A 160 -13.97 -6.54 -8.40
C GLY A 160 -12.97 -5.55 -9.03
N ASP A 161 -12.91 -4.30 -8.57
CA ASP A 161 -12.02 -3.29 -9.14
C ASP A 161 -10.59 -3.45 -8.61
N THR A 162 -9.62 -3.24 -9.51
CA THR A 162 -8.19 -3.16 -9.19
C THR A 162 -7.73 -1.69 -9.14
N ALA A 163 -6.51 -1.44 -8.67
CA ALA A 163 -5.91 -0.11 -8.72
C ALA A 163 -5.90 0.48 -10.16
N LEU A 164 -5.72 -0.37 -11.18
CA LEU A 164 -5.77 0.04 -12.59
C LEU A 164 -7.18 0.45 -13.03
N HIS A 165 -8.23 -0.23 -12.56
CA HIS A 165 -9.62 0.19 -12.81
C HIS A 165 -9.87 1.59 -12.24
N ALA A 166 -9.45 1.83 -11.00
CA ALA A 166 -9.62 3.13 -10.35
C ALA A 166 -8.89 4.25 -11.09
N ALA A 167 -7.61 4.06 -11.45
CA ALA A 167 -6.83 5.06 -12.18
C ALA A 167 -7.42 5.35 -13.58
N ALA A 168 -7.86 4.31 -14.30
CA ALA A 168 -8.50 4.47 -15.60
C ALA A 168 -9.83 5.22 -15.50
N TRP A 169 -10.67 4.86 -14.54
CA TRP A 169 -11.95 5.53 -14.27
C TRP A 169 -11.79 7.00 -13.91
N LYS A 170 -10.80 7.33 -13.09
CA LYS A 170 -10.51 8.72 -12.74
C LYS A 170 -9.77 9.51 -13.82
N GLY A 171 -9.27 8.84 -14.86
CA GLY A 171 -8.58 9.47 -15.96
C GLY A 171 -7.12 9.87 -15.66
N TYR A 172 -6.48 9.28 -14.65
CA TYR A 172 -5.09 9.58 -14.30
C TYR A 172 -4.11 8.81 -15.19
N SER A 173 -3.83 9.34 -16.38
CA SER A 173 -3.04 8.66 -17.41
C SER A 173 -1.59 8.40 -17.00
N ASP A 174 -0.99 9.28 -16.21
CA ASP A 174 0.34 9.12 -15.64
C ASP A 174 0.40 7.96 -14.63
N ILE A 175 -0.60 7.84 -13.75
CA ILE A 175 -0.72 6.71 -12.81
C ILE A 175 -1.00 5.41 -13.56
N VAL A 176 -1.85 5.44 -14.59
CA VAL A 176 -2.07 4.28 -15.48
C VAL A 176 -0.74 3.83 -16.09
N GLU A 177 0.06 4.76 -16.63
CA GLU A 177 1.37 4.43 -17.19
C GLU A 177 2.32 3.83 -16.15
N MET A 178 2.37 4.37 -14.93
CA MET A 178 3.17 3.82 -13.83
C MET A 178 2.78 2.38 -13.48
N LEU A 179 1.48 2.10 -13.34
CA LEU A 179 0.96 0.75 -13.07
C LEU A 179 1.32 -0.23 -14.20
N LEU A 180 1.15 0.18 -15.45
CA LEU A 180 1.48 -0.65 -16.62
C LEU A 180 2.98 -0.92 -16.73
N ASN A 181 3.84 0.04 -16.36
CA ASN A 181 5.29 -0.16 -16.31
C ASN A 181 5.72 -1.11 -15.19
N LYS A 182 4.88 -1.29 -14.16
CA LYS A 182 5.03 -2.32 -13.13
C LYS A 182 4.31 -3.63 -13.46
N ASN A 183 3.84 -3.79 -14.69
CA ASN A 183 3.16 -4.98 -15.19
C ASN A 183 1.83 -5.30 -14.48
N ALA A 184 1.06 -4.27 -14.11
CA ALA A 184 -0.32 -4.45 -13.68
C ALA A 184 -1.14 -5.16 -14.78
N ARG A 185 -1.97 -6.13 -14.39
CA ARG A 185 -2.77 -6.93 -15.31
C ARG A 185 -3.90 -6.11 -15.91
N MET A 186 -4.05 -6.21 -17.23
CA MET A 186 -5.08 -5.50 -18.01
C MET A 186 -6.28 -6.40 -18.36
N ASP A 187 -6.19 -7.70 -18.07
CA ASP A 187 -7.16 -8.74 -18.42
C ASP A 187 -8.16 -9.06 -17.29
N ILE A 188 -8.05 -8.37 -16.15
CA ILE A 188 -8.93 -8.56 -14.99
C ILE A 188 -10.24 -7.81 -15.22
N LYS A 189 -11.36 -8.51 -15.04
CA LYS A 189 -12.71 -7.94 -15.09
C LYS A 189 -13.25 -7.71 -13.69
N ASN A 190 -13.88 -6.57 -13.47
CA ASN A 190 -14.64 -6.30 -12.25
C ASN A 190 -15.99 -7.04 -12.21
N ASN A 191 -16.79 -6.82 -11.17
CA ASN A 191 -18.07 -7.51 -11.00
C ASN A 191 -19.10 -7.15 -12.09
N GLU A 192 -18.96 -5.97 -12.72
CA GLU A 192 -19.76 -5.56 -13.89
C GLU A 192 -19.24 -6.15 -15.21
N LYS A 193 -18.27 -7.07 -15.14
CA LYS A 193 -17.59 -7.68 -16.30
C LYS A 193 -16.77 -6.68 -17.13
N LYS A 194 -16.48 -5.50 -16.57
CA LYS A 194 -15.71 -4.46 -17.25
C LYS A 194 -14.22 -4.62 -16.99
N LEU A 195 -13.41 -4.44 -18.03
CA LEU A 195 -11.96 -4.30 -17.94
C LEU A 195 -11.59 -2.86 -17.56
N ALA A 196 -10.35 -2.65 -17.09
CA ALA A 196 -9.84 -1.30 -16.83
C ALA A 196 -9.89 -0.39 -18.09
N LEU A 197 -9.73 -0.97 -19.29
CA LEU A 197 -9.89 -0.24 -20.55
C LEU A 197 -11.31 0.33 -20.73
N GLU A 198 -12.32 -0.44 -20.36
CA GLU A 198 -13.74 -0.07 -20.50
C GLU A 198 -14.17 0.92 -19.43
N MET A 199 -13.40 1.04 -18.34
CA MET A 199 -13.57 2.06 -17.32
C MET A 199 -12.89 3.39 -17.68
N ALA A 200 -12.01 3.44 -18.70
CA ALA A 200 -11.23 4.62 -19.02
C ALA A 200 -12.12 5.82 -19.44
N THR A 201 -12.05 6.92 -18.69
CA THR A 201 -12.87 8.13 -18.94
C THR A 201 -12.24 9.09 -19.94
N ASN A 202 -10.95 8.96 -20.25
CA ASN A 202 -10.29 9.76 -21.27
C ASN A 202 -9.51 8.91 -22.28
N ALA A 203 -9.25 9.51 -23.45
CA ALA A 203 -8.60 8.86 -24.58
C ALA A 203 -7.15 8.48 -24.27
N GLN A 204 -6.46 9.24 -23.42
CA GLN A 204 -5.07 9.01 -23.04
C GLN A 204 -4.93 7.69 -22.25
N CYS A 205 -5.73 7.48 -21.21
CA CYS A 205 -5.78 6.23 -20.45
C CYS A 205 -6.11 5.04 -21.36
N ALA A 206 -7.16 5.18 -22.19
CA ALA A 206 -7.57 4.12 -23.11
C ALA A 206 -6.45 3.75 -24.10
N SER A 207 -5.75 4.75 -24.63
CA SER A 207 -4.65 4.55 -25.58
C SER A 207 -3.45 3.85 -24.94
N LEU A 208 -3.10 4.20 -23.70
CA LEU A 208 -2.00 3.58 -22.96
C LEU A 208 -2.26 2.08 -22.72
N ILE A 209 -3.47 1.74 -22.26
CA ILE A 209 -3.86 0.35 -21.99
C ILE A 209 -3.88 -0.46 -23.29
N LYS A 210 -4.49 0.07 -24.37
CA LYS A 210 -4.50 -0.59 -25.69
C LYS A 210 -3.09 -0.85 -26.23
N ARG A 211 -2.20 0.14 -26.14
CA ARG A 211 -0.83 0.04 -26.67
C ARG A 211 -0.04 -1.07 -25.96
N LYS A 212 -0.13 -1.14 -24.63
CA LYS A 212 0.54 -2.20 -23.85
C LYS A 212 -0.07 -3.57 -24.09
N GLN A 213 -1.38 -3.65 -24.35
CA GLN A 213 -2.05 -4.91 -24.69
C GLN A 213 -1.57 -5.48 -26.03
N GLY A 214 -1.42 -4.64 -27.06
CA GLY A 214 -0.91 -5.05 -28.39
C GLY A 214 0.56 -5.46 -28.41
N GLY A 215 1.40 -4.85 -27.57
CA GLY A 215 2.84 -5.18 -27.48
C GLY A 215 3.16 -6.55 -26.86
N ASN A 216 2.19 -7.21 -26.21
CA ASN A 216 2.36 -8.58 -25.70
C ASN A 216 2.07 -9.66 -26.74
N ILE A 217 1.32 -9.34 -27.82
CA ILE A 217 0.93 -10.32 -28.85
C ILE A 217 2.07 -10.56 -29.86
N THR A 218 2.93 -9.57 -30.10
CA THR A 218 4.01 -9.66 -31.10
C THR A 218 5.26 -10.43 -30.65
N ARG A 219 5.32 -10.93 -29.41
CA ARG A 219 6.50 -11.66 -28.89
C ARG A 219 6.41 -13.19 -28.91
N THR A 220 5.31 -13.79 -29.38
CA THR A 220 5.11 -15.25 -29.31
C THR A 220 4.93 -15.95 -30.66
N HIS A 221 5.20 -15.31 -31.80
CA HIS A 221 5.22 -15.98 -33.11
C HIS A 221 6.46 -15.60 -33.92
N SER A 222 7.56 -16.29 -33.68
CA SER A 222 8.61 -16.53 -34.69
C SER A 222 9.54 -17.63 -34.17
N ASN A 223 9.18 -18.88 -34.44
CA ASN A 223 10.10 -19.99 -34.69
C ASN A 223 9.28 -21.27 -34.93
N ALA A 224 8.81 -21.44 -36.15
CA ALA A 224 8.54 -22.73 -36.78
C ALA A 224 8.02 -22.44 -38.20
N ASP A 225 8.92 -22.20 -39.14
CA ASP A 225 8.68 -22.41 -40.57
C ASP A 225 10.05 -22.51 -41.26
N GLU A 226 10.66 -23.69 -41.16
CA GLU A 226 11.69 -24.13 -42.10
C GLU A 226 11.73 -25.66 -42.10
N TYR A 227 10.83 -26.27 -42.85
CA TYR A 227 11.07 -27.57 -43.47
C TYR A 227 10.81 -27.39 -44.96
N LEU A 228 11.90 -27.19 -45.69
CA LEU A 228 11.94 -27.22 -47.14
C LEU A 228 11.60 -28.64 -47.59
N ASP A 229 10.54 -28.75 -48.39
CA ASP A 229 10.31 -29.87 -49.30
C ASP A 229 11.47 -29.89 -50.30
N ASP A 230 12.34 -30.90 -50.22
CA ASP A 230 13.23 -31.24 -51.33
C ASP A 230 12.56 -32.33 -52.15
N GLU A 231 12.17 -31.94 -53.36
CA GLU A 231 11.57 -32.73 -54.42
C GLU A 231 12.47 -33.90 -54.87
N ASP A 232 11.79 -34.96 -55.31
CA ASP A 232 12.31 -36.09 -56.05
C ASP A 232 13.24 -35.67 -57.22
N SER A 233 14.35 -36.38 -57.39
CA SER A 233 15.02 -36.53 -58.69
C SER A 233 15.70 -37.90 -58.80
N ASP A 234 15.23 -38.59 -59.85
CA ASP A 234 15.69 -39.82 -60.53
C ASP A 234 15.54 -41.20 -59.85
#